data_AF-A0A9P6B1T7-F1
#
_entry.id   AF-A0A9P6B1T7-F1
#
_cell.length_a   1.000
_cell.length_b   1.000
_cell.length_c   1.000
_cell.angle_alpha   90.00
_cell.angle_beta   90.00
_cell.angle_gamma   90.00
#
_symmetry.space_group_name_H-M   'P 1'
#
loop_
_entity.id
_entity.type
_entity.pdbx_description
1 polymer ?
#
loop_
_entity_poly.entity_id
_entity_poly.type
_entity_poly.pdbx_seq_one_letter_code
_entity_poly.pdbx_strand_id
1 'polypeptide(L)'
;MGGPGEAVGLVDKDTFLSKLASLFEATKEKHAVWITHKRFTYQGEDAVMSSPPDEVDEKEYPCIIKVTDGKDFKLSTIINPWGTGSLPYLLWDSP
;
A
#
# COMPACT_ATOMS: atom_id res chain seq x y z
N MET A 1 22.12 0.40 15.06
CA MET A 1 22.62 0.48 13.69
C MET A 1 22.15 -0.78 12.96
N GLY A 2 21.11 -0.70 12.12
CA GLY A 2 20.60 -1.84 11.34
C GLY A 2 21.26 -1.86 9.97
N GLY A 3 21.91 -2.97 9.61
CA GLY A 3 22.68 -3.13 8.38
C GLY A 3 21.83 -3.45 7.14
N PRO A 4 22.47 -3.56 5.96
CA PRO A 4 21.79 -3.85 4.70
C PRO A 4 21.19 -5.27 4.74
N GLY A 5 19.88 -5.35 4.96
CA GLY A 5 19.15 -6.61 5.08
C GLY A 5 17.91 -6.60 5.98
N GLU A 6 17.60 -5.51 6.69
CA GLU A 6 16.46 -5.52 7.64
C GLU A 6 15.22 -4.77 7.14
N ALA A 7 14.22 -5.51 6.65
CA ALA A 7 12.85 -5.02 6.61
C ALA A 7 11.88 -6.10 7.10
N VAL A 8 11.28 -5.84 8.27
CA VAL A 8 10.14 -6.62 8.76
C VAL A 8 9.14 -5.69 9.44
N GLY A 9 8.06 -5.33 8.75
CA GLY A 9 6.90 -4.73 9.40
C GLY A 9 5.97 -3.90 8.53
N LEU A 10 4.83 -3.55 9.13
CA LEU A 10 3.96 -2.47 8.68
C LEU A 10 4.60 -1.15 9.11
N VAL A 11 4.78 -0.23 8.18
CA VAL A 11 5.38 1.09 8.40
C VAL A 11 4.46 2.20 7.88
N ASP A 12 4.70 3.43 8.33
CA ASP A 12 4.06 4.63 7.78
C ASP A 12 4.47 4.88 6.31
N LYS A 13 3.72 5.77 5.64
CA LYS A 13 3.85 6.01 4.19
C LYS A 13 5.21 6.60 3.81
N ASP A 14 5.73 7.51 4.62
CA ASP A 14 6.99 8.21 4.31
C ASP A 14 8.18 7.26 4.48
N THR A 15 8.18 6.49 5.58
CA THR A 15 9.16 5.42 5.80
C THR A 15 9.08 4.37 4.70
N PHE A 16 7.86 4.02 4.25
CA PHE A 16 7.67 3.08 3.15
C PHE A 16 8.32 3.56 1.86
N LEU A 17 8.04 4.80 1.44
CA LEU A 17 8.56 5.38 0.21
C LEU A 17 10.08 5.55 0.25
N SER A 18 10.62 6.02 1.39
CA SER A 18 12.07 6.15 1.58
C SER A 18 12.78 4.80 1.44
N LYS A 19 12.30 3.77 2.13
CA LYS A 19 12.88 2.42 2.05
C LYS A 19 12.69 1.77 0.68
N LEU A 20 11.55 2.01 0.02
CA LEU A 20 11.29 1.53 -1.33
C LEU A 20 12.27 2.14 -2.34
N ALA A 21 12.53 3.44 -2.23
CA ALA A 21 13.53 4.11 -3.05
C ALA A 21 14.93 3.51 -2.83
N SER A 22 15.35 3.33 -1.57
CA SER A 22 16.62 2.66 -1.25
C SER A 22 16.70 1.24 -1.79
N LEU A 23 15.59 0.49 -1.77
CA LEU A 23 15.55 -0.86 -2.33
C LEU A 23 15.78 -0.84 -3.84
N PHE A 24 15.10 0.04 -4.57
CA PHE A 24 15.28 0.16 -6.02
C PHE A 24 16.71 0.53 -6.40
N GLU A 25 17.33 1.44 -5.65
CA GLU A 25 18.75 1.81 -5.81
C GLU A 25 19.67 0.60 -5.61
N ALA A 26 19.43 -0.21 -4.59
CA ALA A 26 20.22 -1.41 -4.30
C ALA A 26 20.02 -2.55 -5.31
N THR A 27 18.89 -2.61 -6.00
CA THR A 27 18.56 -3.67 -6.98
C THR A 27 18.76 -3.26 -8.44
N LYS A 28 19.43 -2.13 -8.73
CA LYS A 28 19.59 -1.58 -10.09
C LYS A 28 20.22 -2.52 -11.10
N GLU A 29 21.22 -3.29 -10.67
CA GLU A 29 22.03 -4.09 -11.60
C GLU A 29 21.45 -5.49 -11.84
N LYS A 30 20.97 -6.13 -10.77
CA LYS A 30 20.36 -7.46 -10.77
C LYS A 30 19.38 -7.53 -9.60
N HIS A 31 18.32 -8.31 -9.77
CA HIS A 31 17.19 -8.55 -8.85
C HIS A 31 15.88 -7.89 -9.27
N ALA A 32 14.79 -8.61 -8.97
CA ALA A 32 13.44 -8.11 -9.16
C ALA A 32 12.90 -7.63 -7.82
N VAL A 33 12.04 -6.61 -7.87
CA VAL A 33 11.27 -6.13 -6.73
C VAL A 33 9.82 -6.47 -6.99
N TRP A 34 9.19 -7.18 -6.07
CA TRP A 34 7.77 -7.54 -6.14
C TRP A 34 6.96 -6.59 -5.29
N ILE A 35 5.98 -5.94 -5.92
CA ILE A 35 5.01 -5.07 -5.26
C ILE A 35 3.63 -5.72 -5.37
N THR A 36 2.97 -5.92 -4.24
CA THR A 36 1.61 -6.42 -4.16
C THR A 36 0.69 -5.33 -3.64
N HIS A 37 -0.38 -5.04 -4.38
CA HIS A 37 -1.45 -4.14 -3.97
C HIS A 37 -2.73 -4.96 -3.79
N LYS A 38 -3.31 -4.94 -2.59
CA LYS A 38 -4.55 -5.65 -2.26
C LYS A 38 -5.45 -4.77 -1.40
N ARG A 39 -6.76 -4.94 -1.55
CA ARG A 39 -7.73 -4.40 -0.60
C ARG A 39 -7.43 -4.95 0.79
N PHE A 40 -7.37 -4.07 1.78
CA PHE A 40 -7.14 -4.41 3.16
C PHE A 40 -8.49 -4.67 3.84
N THR A 41 -8.85 -5.94 3.97
CA THR A 41 -10.02 -6.38 4.73
C THR A 41 -9.51 -7.10 5.98
N TYR A 42 -9.36 -6.39 7.10
CA TYR A 42 -9.04 -7.03 8.38
C TYR A 42 -10.04 -6.62 9.46
N GLN A 43 -11.15 -7.36 9.52
CA GLN A 43 -12.04 -7.41 10.68
C GLN A 43 -12.66 -8.81 10.77
N GLY A 44 -11.90 -9.79 11.25
CA GLY A 44 -12.38 -11.00 11.95
C GLY A 44 -13.27 -12.02 11.22
N GLU A 45 -13.93 -11.68 10.11
CA GLU A 45 -14.85 -12.53 9.37
C GLU A 45 -14.55 -12.44 7.87
N ASP A 46 -14.88 -13.51 7.15
CA ASP A 46 -14.82 -13.53 5.68
C ASP A 46 -15.61 -12.34 5.13
N ALA A 47 -14.95 -11.50 4.36
CA ALA A 47 -15.58 -10.32 3.77
C ALA A 47 -16.65 -10.77 2.77
N VAL A 48 -17.92 -10.76 3.21
CA VAL A 48 -19.06 -11.01 2.34
C VAL A 48 -19.15 -9.87 1.32
N MET A 49 -18.94 -10.20 0.05
CA MET A 49 -19.14 -9.30 -1.09
C MET A 49 -20.64 -9.17 -1.38
N SER A 50 -21.40 -8.61 -0.44
CA SER A 50 -22.82 -8.30 -0.66
C SER A 50 -22.95 -6.87 -1.16
N SER A 51 -22.80 -6.69 -2.48
CA SER A 51 -23.36 -5.52 -3.15
C SER A 51 -24.72 -5.96 -3.71
N PRO A 52 -25.85 -5.39 -3.27
CA PRO A 52 -27.13 -5.63 -3.96
C PRO A 52 -26.98 -5.20 -5.42
N PRO A 53 -27.63 -5.89 -6.38
CA PRO A 53 -27.39 -5.71 -7.82
C PRO A 53 -27.69 -4.29 -8.35
N ASP A 54 -28.35 -3.45 -7.56
CA ASP A 54 -28.86 -2.14 -7.97
C ASP A 54 -28.18 -0.93 -7.28
N GLU A 55 -27.16 -1.14 -6.43
CA GLU A 55 -26.38 -0.04 -5.85
C GLU A 55 -25.02 0.11 -6.54
N VAL A 56 -24.72 1.33 -6.99
CA VAL A 56 -23.35 1.71 -7.38
C VAL A 56 -22.49 1.58 -6.13
N ASP A 57 -21.53 0.65 -6.12
CA ASP A 57 -20.66 0.42 -4.97
C ASP A 57 -19.66 1.59 -4.83
N GLU A 58 -20.14 2.70 -4.24
CA GLU A 58 -19.36 3.90 -3.91
C GLU A 58 -18.42 3.68 -2.71
N LYS A 59 -18.33 2.44 -2.21
CA LYS A 59 -17.58 2.15 -1.01
C LYS A 59 -16.09 2.08 -1.32
N GLU A 60 -15.35 3.07 -0.84
CA GLU A 60 -13.91 3.05 -0.90
C GLU A 60 -13.33 2.23 0.26
N TYR A 61 -12.27 1.47 -0.02
CA TYR A 61 -11.67 0.56 0.95
C TYR A 61 -10.19 0.86 1.15
N PRO A 62 -9.67 0.72 2.39
CA PRO A 62 -8.24 0.78 2.60
C PRO A 62 -7.54 -0.33 1.81
N CYS A 63 -6.33 -0.04 1.35
CA CYS A 63 -5.48 -0.95 0.61
C CYS A 63 -4.18 -1.18 1.36
N ILE A 64 -3.66 -2.40 1.30
CA ILE A 64 -2.31 -2.72 1.77
C ILE A 64 -1.39 -2.87 0.58
N ILE A 65 -0.24 -2.20 0.66
CA ILE A 65 0.86 -2.34 -0.29
C ILE A 65 1.97 -3.12 0.41
N LYS A 66 2.45 -4.19 -0.22
CA LYS A 66 3.55 -5.03 0.30
C LYS A 66 4.67 -5.09 -0.73
N VAL A 67 5.91 -5.02 -0.28
CA VAL A 67 7.11 -5.04 -1.11
C VAL A 67 8.05 -6.12 -0.62
N THR A 68 8.67 -6.85 -1.54
CA THR A 68 9.75 -7.80 -1.24
C THR A 68 10.76 -7.90 -2.38
N ASP A 69 12.00 -8.25 -2.05
CA ASP A 69 13.07 -8.58 -3.00
C ASP A 69 13.16 -10.09 -3.29
N GLY A 70 12.16 -10.86 -2.84
CA GLY A 70 12.14 -12.32 -2.96
C GLY A 70 13.02 -13.05 -1.94
N LYS A 71 13.66 -12.32 -1.02
CA LYS A 71 14.50 -12.86 0.05
C LYS A 71 13.97 -12.35 1.40
N ASP A 72 14.83 -11.71 2.17
CA ASP A 72 14.59 -11.30 3.55
C ASP A 72 13.96 -9.91 3.67
N PHE A 73 14.01 -9.09 2.61
CA PHE A 73 13.39 -7.77 2.62
C PHE A 73 11.87 -7.90 2.48
N LYS A 74 11.12 -7.48 3.51
CA LYS A 74 9.65 -7.41 3.48
C LYS A 74 9.16 -6.13 4.14
N LEU A 75 8.46 -5.30 3.36
CA LEU A 75 7.92 -4.04 3.83
C LEU A 75 6.44 -3.93 3.48
N SER A 76 5.63 -3.31 4.33
CA SER A 76 4.25 -3.02 3.99
C SER A 76 3.76 -1.70 4.53
N THR A 77 2.76 -1.10 3.88
CA THR A 77 2.07 0.10 4.34
C THR A 77 0.58 0.00 4.02
N ILE A 78 -0.26 0.70 4.78
CA ILE A 78 -1.71 0.78 4.55
C ILE A 78 -2.04 2.18 4.02
N ILE A 79 -2.77 2.21 2.92
CA ILE A 79 -3.30 3.41 2.29
C ILE A 79 -4.79 3.44 2.55
N ASN A 80 -5.25 4.44 3.30
CA ASN A 80 -6.67 4.71 3.45
C ASN A 80 -7.18 5.48 2.23
N PRO A 81 -8.42 5.22 1.78
CA PRO A 81 -8.97 5.78 0.56
C PRO A 81 -9.10 7.31 0.64
N TRP A 82 -9.55 7.82 1.79
CA TRP A 82 -9.42 9.23 2.13
C TRP A 82 -8.11 9.43 2.88
N GLY A 83 -7.15 10.10 2.24
CA GLY A 83 -6.03 10.68 2.96
C GLY A 83 -6.55 11.50 4.15
N THR A 84 -5.82 11.53 5.25
CA THR A 84 -6.05 12.42 6.41
C THR A 84 -5.88 13.89 5.99
N GLY A 85 -6.77 14.36 5.12
CA GLY A 85 -6.72 15.60 4.40
C GLY A 85 -7.89 15.60 3.43
N SER A 86 -9.06 16.02 3.93
CA SER A 86 -10.21 16.32 3.10
C SER A 86 -9.81 17.38 2.08
N LEU A 87 -9.53 16.98 0.86
CA LEU A 87 -9.82 17.83 -0.27
C LEU A 87 -10.93 17.13 -1.03
N PRO A 88 -12.17 17.67 -1.01
CA PRO A 88 -13.20 17.15 -1.89
C PRO A 88 -12.64 17.18 -3.31
N TYR A 89 -13.07 16.22 -4.12
CA TYR A 89 -12.79 16.06 -5.55
C TYR A 89 -13.09 17.32 -6.43
N LEU A 90 -13.40 18.47 -5.82
CA LEU A 90 -13.71 19.76 -6.43
C LEU A 90 -12.49 20.64 -6.75
N LEU A 91 -11.25 20.22 -6.48
CA LEU A 91 -10.07 21.06 -6.77
C LEU A 91 -9.38 20.75 -8.11
N TRP A 92 -9.72 19.65 -8.79
CA TRP A 92 -9.13 19.30 -10.09
C TRP A 92 -9.98 19.74 -11.30
N ASP A 93 -11.23 20.15 -11.05
CA ASP A 93 -12.16 20.67 -12.07
C ASP A 93 -12.29 22.21 -11.97
N SER A 94 -11.17 22.93 -12.09
CA SER A 94 -11.24 24.34 -12.50
C SER A 94 -10.78 24.46 -13.97
N PRO A 95 -11.56 25.16 -14.82
CA PRO A 95 -11.22 25.40 -16.22
C PRO A 95 -9.96 26.24 -16.40
#